data_AF-A0A7L3I6T4-F1
#
_entry.id   AF-A0A7L3I6T4-F1
#
_cell.length_a   1.000
_cell.length_b   1.000
_cell.length_c   1.000
_cell.angle_alpha   90.00
_cell.angle_beta   90.00
_cell.angle_gamma   90.00
#
_symmetry.space_group_name_H-M   'P 1'
#
loop_
_entity.id
_entity.type
_entity.pdbx_description
1 polymer ?
#
loop_
_entity_poly.entity_id
_entity_poly.type
_entity_poly.pdbx_seq_one_letter_code
_entity_poly.pdbx_strand_id
1 'polypeptide(L)'
;RNLEQSKEALQRTQKELEKSEQDMKNLRAELAELEDKASEVLDECRQAEEALPAVQEEKKNLLQEMKTLKDAEHALQSEALSIKLKIEQIDSHISTHQGKVKYWQKEISKLSLHRIEDEAPEELAVLGEAELEALREPEAVTRNIALLEAQHHELRPNLSAIAEYRKKEELYLKHVGELDDITSERDKFRQAFEDLRKQRLNEFMAGFNVITNKLKENYQMLTLGGDAELELVDSLDPFSEGIMF
;
A
#
# COMPACT_ATOMS: atom_id res chain seq x y z
N ARG A 1 72.44 -19.39 -121.75
CA ARG A 1 72.42 -18.30 -120.73
C ARG A 1 71.02 -17.69 -120.54
N ASN A 2 70.31 -17.22 -121.57
CA ASN A 2 68.95 -16.67 -121.38
C ASN A 2 67.85 -17.71 -121.04
N LEU A 3 68.03 -18.97 -121.45
CA LEU A 3 67.04 -20.04 -121.21
C LEU A 3 67.04 -20.55 -119.75
N GLU A 4 68.16 -20.40 -119.05
CA GLU A 4 68.38 -20.93 -117.71
C GLU A 4 67.87 -19.94 -116.64
N GLN A 5 68.11 -18.64 -116.84
CA GLN A 5 67.47 -17.57 -116.05
C GLN A 5 65.95 -17.57 -116.20
N SER A 6 65.43 -17.89 -117.39
CA SER A 6 63.98 -17.99 -117.63
C SER A 6 63.39 -19.23 -116.95
N LYS A 7 64.13 -20.35 -116.87
CA LYS A 7 63.75 -21.55 -116.10
C LYS A 7 63.75 -21.31 -114.58
N GLU A 8 64.75 -20.62 -114.05
CA GLU A 8 64.82 -20.25 -112.63
C GLU A 8 63.72 -19.25 -112.26
N ALA A 9 63.42 -18.28 -113.13
CA ALA A 9 62.29 -17.37 -112.96
C ALA A 9 60.95 -18.12 -112.98
N LEU A 10 60.77 -19.09 -113.89
CA LEU A 10 59.59 -19.96 -113.94
C LEU A 10 59.43 -20.80 -112.67
N GLN A 11 60.49 -21.43 -112.17
CA GLN A 11 60.46 -22.19 -110.90
C GLN A 11 60.17 -21.30 -109.70
N ARG A 12 60.67 -20.06 -109.69
CA ARG A 12 60.40 -19.08 -108.65
C ARG A 12 58.95 -18.63 -108.68
N THR A 13 58.42 -18.30 -109.85
CA THR A 13 56.99 -17.98 -110.02
C THR A 13 56.09 -19.17 -109.71
N GLN A 14 56.54 -20.40 -109.96
CA GLN A 14 55.75 -21.61 -109.69
C GLN A 14 55.73 -21.96 -108.19
N LYS A 15 56.85 -21.76 -107.48
CA LYS A 15 56.87 -21.81 -106.01
C LYS A 15 56.08 -20.68 -105.36
N GLU A 16 56.11 -19.47 -105.94
CA GLU A 16 55.29 -18.35 -105.50
C GLU A 16 53.79 -18.62 -105.77
N LEU A 17 53.46 -19.29 -106.87
CA LEU A 17 52.10 -19.73 -107.20
C LEU A 17 51.62 -20.81 -106.23
N GLU A 18 52.42 -21.85 -105.96
CA GLU A 18 52.10 -22.90 -104.98
C GLU A 18 51.96 -22.34 -103.56
N LYS A 19 52.83 -21.40 -103.18
CA LYS A 19 52.74 -20.72 -101.88
C LYS A 19 51.48 -19.86 -101.80
N SER A 20 51.17 -19.11 -102.87
CA SER A 20 49.93 -18.32 -102.98
C SER A 20 48.67 -19.21 -102.94
N GLU A 21 48.70 -20.39 -103.58
CA GLU A 21 47.61 -21.38 -103.51
C GLU A 21 47.44 -21.96 -102.11
N GLN A 22 48.54 -22.25 -101.41
CA GLN A 22 48.50 -22.73 -100.03
C GLN A 22 48.01 -21.65 -99.07
N ASP A 23 48.46 -20.40 -99.23
CA ASP A 23 48.01 -19.26 -98.45
C ASP A 23 46.51 -18.98 -98.73
N MET A 24 46.06 -19.09 -99.98
CA MET A 24 44.63 -19.02 -100.34
C MET A 24 43.79 -20.14 -99.73
N LYS A 25 44.34 -21.36 -99.60
CA LYS A 25 43.66 -22.45 -98.89
C LYS A 25 43.59 -22.18 -97.38
N ASN A 26 44.67 -21.72 -96.77
CA ASN A 26 44.71 -21.40 -95.35
C ASN A 26 43.76 -20.24 -95.02
N LEU A 27 43.77 -19.17 -95.80
CA LEU A 27 42.84 -18.03 -95.69
C LEU A 27 41.38 -18.46 -95.87
N ARG A 28 41.09 -19.42 -96.75
CA ARG A 28 39.74 -19.98 -96.90
C ARG A 28 39.31 -20.81 -95.69
N ALA A 29 40.22 -21.57 -95.10
CA ALA A 29 39.94 -22.33 -93.87
C ALA A 29 39.72 -21.39 -92.67
N GLU A 30 40.55 -20.36 -92.53
CA GLU A 30 40.39 -19.32 -91.51
C GLU A 30 39.09 -18.53 -91.69
N LEU A 31 38.71 -18.20 -92.94
CA LEU A 31 37.41 -17.58 -93.25
C LEU A 31 36.25 -18.48 -92.86
N ALA A 32 36.31 -19.78 -93.16
CA ALA A 32 35.27 -20.73 -92.78
C ALA A 32 35.13 -20.84 -91.24
N GLU A 33 36.25 -20.92 -90.51
CA GLU A 33 36.19 -20.92 -89.04
C GLU A 33 35.66 -19.60 -88.45
N LEU A 34 35.98 -18.46 -89.08
CA LEU A 34 35.46 -17.16 -88.69
C LEU A 34 33.96 -17.04 -88.98
N GLU A 35 33.49 -17.59 -90.10
CA GLU A 35 32.07 -17.65 -90.44
C GLU A 35 31.29 -18.54 -89.46
N ASP A 36 31.83 -19.70 -89.09
CA ASP A 36 31.23 -20.58 -88.08
C ASP A 36 31.13 -19.88 -86.72
N LYS A 37 32.22 -19.26 -86.23
CA LYS A 37 32.22 -18.50 -84.96
C LYS A 37 31.30 -17.28 -85.02
N ALA A 38 31.22 -16.60 -86.16
CA ALA A 38 30.28 -15.49 -86.34
C ALA A 38 28.83 -15.96 -86.30
N SER A 39 28.54 -17.15 -86.83
CA SER A 39 27.20 -17.75 -86.77
C SER A 39 26.80 -18.14 -85.34
N GLU A 40 27.71 -18.73 -84.56
CA GLU A 40 27.47 -19.06 -83.15
C GLU A 40 27.19 -17.80 -82.32
N VAL A 41 28.00 -16.75 -82.48
CA VAL A 41 27.79 -15.47 -81.77
C VAL A 41 26.47 -14.80 -82.19
N LEU A 42 26.09 -14.90 -83.48
CA LEU A 42 24.80 -14.39 -83.95
C LEU A 42 23.62 -15.14 -83.34
N ASP A 43 23.71 -16.47 -83.22
CA ASP A 43 22.67 -17.28 -82.59
C ASP A 43 22.58 -17.00 -81.08
N GLU A 44 23.70 -16.83 -80.38
CA GLU A 44 23.71 -16.41 -78.97
C GLU A 44 23.12 -15.01 -78.78
N CYS A 45 23.48 -14.04 -79.63
CA CYS A 45 22.89 -12.70 -79.62
C CYS A 45 21.38 -12.76 -79.83
N ARG A 46 20.91 -13.59 -80.77
CA ARG A 46 19.49 -13.75 -81.07
C ARG A 46 18.73 -14.37 -79.90
N GLN A 47 19.26 -15.42 -79.28
CA GLN A 47 18.67 -16.04 -78.09
C GLN A 47 18.61 -15.06 -76.91
N ALA A 48 19.66 -14.25 -76.72
CA ALA A 48 19.67 -13.21 -75.71
C ALA A 48 18.64 -12.09 -76.00
N GLU A 49 18.49 -11.68 -77.25
CA GLU A 49 17.47 -10.71 -77.69
C GLU A 49 16.04 -11.25 -77.52
N GLU A 50 15.81 -12.54 -77.75
CA GLU A 50 14.51 -13.19 -77.53
C GLU A 50 14.17 -13.38 -76.04
N ALA A 51 15.17 -13.61 -75.18
CA ALA A 51 14.98 -13.74 -73.73
C ALA A 51 14.85 -12.39 -73.01
N LEU A 52 15.40 -11.30 -73.58
CA LEU A 52 15.41 -9.97 -72.99
C LEU A 52 14.00 -9.42 -72.62
N PRO A 53 12.94 -9.57 -73.45
CA PRO A 53 11.61 -9.07 -73.13
C PRO A 53 10.99 -9.78 -71.93
N ALA A 54 11.17 -11.10 -71.83
CA ALA A 54 10.65 -11.90 -70.71
C ALA A 54 11.28 -11.45 -69.39
N VAL A 55 12.61 -11.28 -69.36
CA VAL A 55 13.32 -10.77 -68.17
C VAL A 55 12.94 -9.31 -67.85
N GLN A 56 12.72 -8.48 -68.87
CA GLN A 56 12.25 -7.11 -68.67
C GLN A 56 10.83 -7.05 -68.08
N GLU A 57 9.95 -7.95 -68.50
CA GLU A 57 8.58 -8.05 -67.98
C GLU A 57 8.55 -8.59 -66.54
N GLU A 58 9.33 -9.63 -66.24
CA GLU A 58 9.53 -10.10 -64.86
C GLU A 58 10.09 -9.01 -63.95
N LYS A 59 11.12 -8.28 -64.40
CA LYS A 59 11.69 -7.15 -63.66
C LYS A 59 10.63 -6.08 -63.38
N LYS A 60 9.77 -5.77 -64.36
CA LYS A 60 8.68 -4.79 -64.18
C LYS A 60 7.66 -5.27 -63.16
N ASN A 61 7.27 -6.54 -63.20
CA ASN A 61 6.33 -7.14 -62.25
C ASN A 61 6.91 -7.12 -60.84
N LEU A 62 8.16 -7.57 -60.67
CA LEU A 62 8.87 -7.53 -59.39
C LEU A 62 8.98 -6.10 -58.81
N LEU A 63 9.23 -5.10 -59.66
CA LEU A 63 9.27 -3.70 -59.23
C LEU A 63 7.89 -3.20 -58.76
N GLN A 64 6.80 -3.62 -59.40
CA GLN A 64 5.44 -3.28 -58.96
C GLN A 64 5.11 -3.95 -57.63
N GLU A 65 5.42 -5.24 -57.48
CA GLU A 65 5.25 -5.98 -56.23
C GLU A 65 6.06 -5.33 -55.10
N MET A 66 7.34 -5.00 -55.33
CA MET A 66 8.18 -4.30 -54.36
C MET A 66 7.55 -2.98 -53.90
N LYS A 67 6.94 -2.23 -54.81
CA LYS A 67 6.27 -0.97 -54.49
C LYS A 67 5.04 -1.21 -53.61
N THR A 68 4.20 -2.18 -53.96
CA THR A 68 3.01 -2.52 -53.15
C THR A 68 3.37 -3.03 -51.76
N LEU A 69 4.42 -3.85 -51.65
CA LEU A 69 4.93 -4.33 -50.36
C LEU A 69 5.46 -3.18 -49.51
N LYS A 70 6.17 -2.22 -50.12
CA LYS A 70 6.69 -1.05 -49.40
C LYS A 70 5.57 -0.13 -48.89
N ASP A 71 4.53 0.07 -49.70
CA ASP A 71 3.37 0.87 -49.29
C ASP A 71 2.60 0.16 -48.14
N ALA A 72 2.46 -1.17 -48.20
CA ALA A 72 1.88 -1.97 -47.13
C ALA A 72 2.74 -1.95 -45.85
N GLU A 73 4.07 -2.02 -45.98
CA GLU A 73 5.01 -1.91 -44.86
C GLU A 73 4.88 -0.55 -44.16
N HIS A 74 4.81 0.55 -44.93
CA HIS A 74 4.61 1.88 -44.36
C HIS A 74 3.25 2.02 -43.64
N ALA A 75 2.19 1.43 -44.18
CA ALA A 75 0.88 1.41 -43.52
C ALA A 75 0.94 0.65 -42.18
N LEU A 76 1.54 -0.54 -42.16
CA LEU A 76 1.73 -1.34 -40.94
C LEU A 76 2.63 -0.63 -39.91
N GLN A 77 3.69 0.04 -40.35
CA GLN A 77 4.55 0.84 -39.48
C GLN A 77 3.78 1.99 -38.83
N SER A 78 2.91 2.67 -39.58
CA SER A 78 2.05 3.74 -39.05
C SER A 78 1.07 3.23 -38.01
N GLU A 79 0.41 2.09 -38.28
CA GLU A 79 -0.52 1.46 -37.33
C GLU A 79 0.21 0.98 -36.07
N ALA A 80 1.38 0.34 -36.23
CA ALA A 80 2.21 -0.10 -35.10
C ALA A 80 2.64 1.07 -34.20
N LEU A 81 2.96 2.23 -34.78
CA LEU A 81 3.26 3.44 -34.01
C LEU A 81 2.03 3.94 -33.24
N SER A 82 0.86 3.99 -33.88
CA SER A 82 -0.41 4.35 -33.23
C SER A 82 -0.73 3.43 -32.05
N ILE A 83 -0.55 2.11 -32.21
CA ILE A 83 -0.76 1.13 -31.15
C ILE A 83 0.25 1.34 -30.01
N LYS A 84 1.54 1.54 -30.33
CA LYS A 84 2.57 1.84 -29.32
C LYS A 84 2.22 3.08 -28.48
N LEU A 85 1.81 4.16 -29.12
CA LEU A 85 1.41 5.38 -28.42
C LEU A 85 0.20 5.14 -27.50
N LYS A 86 -0.78 4.34 -27.91
CA LYS A 86 -1.92 3.97 -27.06
C LYS A 86 -1.48 3.12 -25.85
N ILE A 87 -0.54 2.20 -26.05
CA ILE A 87 0.01 1.38 -24.96
C ILE A 87 0.72 2.29 -23.95
N GLU A 88 1.59 3.19 -24.40
CA GLU A 88 2.28 4.14 -23.53
C GLU A 88 1.32 5.04 -22.75
N GLN A 89 0.23 5.49 -23.39
CA GLN A 89 -0.83 6.23 -22.71
C GLN A 89 -1.49 5.39 -21.62
N ILE A 90 -1.92 4.16 -21.94
CA ILE A 90 -2.54 3.25 -20.96
C ILE A 90 -1.58 2.97 -19.80
N ASP A 91 -0.31 2.70 -20.07
CA ASP A 91 0.71 2.45 -19.03
C ASP A 91 0.89 3.67 -18.13
N SER A 92 0.88 4.89 -18.69
CA SER A 92 0.92 6.13 -17.90
C SER A 92 -0.29 6.29 -16.99
N HIS A 93 -1.49 5.93 -17.47
CA HIS A 93 -2.71 5.92 -16.69
C HIS A 93 -2.66 4.88 -15.57
N ILE A 94 -2.24 3.65 -15.90
CA ILE A 94 -2.08 2.56 -14.93
C ILE A 94 -1.12 2.99 -13.82
N SER A 95 0.05 3.53 -14.16
CA SER A 95 1.03 4.01 -13.18
C SER A 95 0.45 5.09 -12.26
N THR A 96 -0.29 6.05 -12.83
CA THR A 96 -0.96 7.12 -12.07
C THR A 96 -2.00 6.55 -11.11
N HIS A 97 -2.85 5.62 -11.56
CA HIS A 97 -3.87 4.99 -10.72
C HIS A 97 -3.26 4.08 -9.66
N GLN A 98 -2.20 3.33 -9.97
CA GLN A 98 -1.45 2.55 -8.97
C GLN A 98 -0.87 3.44 -7.88
N GLY A 99 -0.35 4.62 -8.23
CA GLY A 99 0.09 5.62 -7.26
C GLY A 99 -1.04 6.07 -6.33
N LYS A 100 -2.22 6.37 -6.88
CA LYS A 100 -3.42 6.74 -6.10
C LYS A 100 -3.86 5.60 -5.18
N VAL A 101 -3.87 4.36 -5.66
CA VAL A 101 -4.22 3.18 -4.85
C VAL A 101 -3.26 3.05 -3.67
N LYS A 102 -1.95 3.14 -3.88
CA LYS A 102 -0.96 3.10 -2.80
C LYS A 102 -1.15 4.22 -1.78
N TYR A 103 -1.45 5.44 -2.26
CA TYR A 103 -1.73 6.57 -1.38
C TYR A 103 -2.96 6.31 -0.50
N TRP A 104 -4.08 5.90 -1.09
CA TRP A 104 -5.32 5.64 -0.33
C TRP A 104 -5.20 4.42 0.59
N GLN A 105 -4.48 3.37 0.19
CA GLN A 105 -4.15 2.25 1.08
C GLN A 105 -3.39 2.73 2.32
N LYS A 106 -2.44 3.66 2.15
CA LYS A 106 -1.73 4.26 3.28
C LYS A 106 -2.65 5.10 4.17
N GLU A 107 -3.53 5.91 3.60
CA GLU A 107 -4.48 6.71 4.41
C GLU A 107 -5.48 5.81 5.15
N ILE A 108 -6.01 4.76 4.51
CA ILE A 108 -6.87 3.76 5.15
C ILE A 108 -6.16 3.09 6.32
N SER A 109 -4.87 2.77 6.19
CA SER A 109 -4.11 2.14 7.28
C SER A 109 -3.91 3.03 8.51
N LYS A 110 -4.11 4.34 8.39
CA LYS A 110 -4.05 5.28 9.52
C LYS A 110 -5.39 5.41 10.25
N LEU A 111 -6.49 4.99 9.62
CA LEU A 111 -7.81 5.07 10.22
C LEU A 111 -7.92 4.02 11.33
N SER A 112 -8.33 4.47 12.51
CA SER A 112 -8.62 3.60 13.64
C SER A 112 -9.94 4.01 14.27
N LEU A 113 -10.75 3.01 14.60
CA LEU A 113 -11.98 3.22 15.34
C LEU A 113 -11.65 3.36 16.82
N HIS A 114 -12.22 4.39 17.45
CA HIS A 114 -12.07 4.59 18.89
C HIS A 114 -13.04 3.67 19.61
N ARG A 115 -12.54 2.90 20.58
CA ARG A 115 -13.40 2.04 21.40
C ARG A 115 -14.32 2.88 22.29
N ILE A 116 -15.61 2.68 22.13
CA ILE A 116 -16.66 3.19 23.03
C ILE A 116 -16.80 2.15 24.16
N GLU A 117 -16.80 2.60 25.41
CA GLU A 117 -17.03 1.71 26.56
C GLU A 117 -18.43 1.10 26.43
N ASP A 118 -18.53 -0.21 26.70
CA ASP A 118 -19.72 -1.08 26.55
C ASP A 118 -20.05 -1.65 25.17
N GLU A 119 -19.31 -1.30 24.11
CA GLU A 119 -19.50 -1.89 22.77
C GLU A 119 -18.30 -2.74 22.32
N ALA A 120 -18.60 -3.79 21.53
CA ALA A 120 -17.57 -4.62 20.93
C ALA A 120 -16.71 -3.77 19.98
N PRO A 121 -15.41 -4.04 19.87
CA PRO A 121 -14.56 -3.31 18.94
C PRO A 121 -15.07 -3.50 17.51
N GLU A 122 -15.58 -2.43 16.91
CA GLU A 122 -15.95 -2.40 15.51
C GLU A 122 -14.70 -2.53 14.63
N GLU A 123 -14.85 -3.25 13.51
CA GLU A 123 -13.82 -3.36 12.47
C GLU A 123 -14.26 -2.55 11.25
N LEU A 124 -13.31 -1.84 10.63
CA LEU A 124 -13.58 -1.14 9.38
C LEU A 124 -13.91 -2.15 8.28
N ALA A 125 -15.13 -2.08 7.74
CA ALA A 125 -15.55 -2.96 6.66
C ALA A 125 -14.69 -2.74 5.41
N VAL A 126 -14.12 -3.82 4.88
CA VAL A 126 -13.40 -3.82 3.60
C VAL A 126 -14.38 -4.30 2.53
N LEU A 127 -14.71 -3.41 1.59
CA LEU A 127 -15.59 -3.74 0.48
C LEU A 127 -14.89 -4.73 -0.47
N GLY A 128 -15.60 -5.80 -0.84
CA GLY A 128 -15.13 -6.76 -1.83
C GLY A 128 -15.23 -6.22 -3.28
N GLU A 129 -14.61 -6.91 -4.24
CA GLU A 129 -14.65 -6.51 -5.67
C GLU A 129 -16.09 -6.34 -6.20
N ALA A 130 -16.99 -7.26 -5.84
CA ALA A 130 -18.40 -7.20 -6.29
C ALA A 130 -19.16 -5.98 -5.73
N GLU A 131 -18.83 -5.53 -4.50
CA GLU A 131 -19.46 -4.38 -3.87
C GLU A 131 -18.88 -3.07 -4.41
N LEU A 132 -17.58 -3.05 -4.70
CA LEU A 132 -16.91 -1.95 -5.39
C LEU A 132 -17.46 -1.75 -6.80
N GLU A 133 -17.77 -2.83 -7.52
CA GLU A 133 -18.35 -2.75 -8.86
C GLU A 133 -19.85 -2.39 -8.84
N ALA A 134 -20.54 -2.71 -7.74
CA ALA A 134 -21.90 -2.24 -7.48
C ALA A 134 -21.96 -0.73 -7.17
N LEU A 135 -20.86 -0.14 -6.68
CA LEU A 135 -20.70 1.31 -6.51
C LEU A 135 -20.52 2.00 -7.87
N ARG A 136 -21.62 2.10 -8.61
CA ARG A 136 -21.67 2.71 -9.95
C ARG A 136 -21.36 4.21 -9.98
N GLU A 137 -21.40 4.89 -8.83
CA GLU A 137 -21.20 6.33 -8.72
C GLU A 137 -20.10 6.71 -7.71
N PRO A 138 -18.82 6.66 -8.11
CA PRO A 138 -17.70 7.05 -7.24
C PRO A 138 -17.78 8.53 -6.79
N GLU A 139 -18.37 9.39 -7.61
CA GLU A 139 -18.57 10.82 -7.30
C GLU A 139 -19.53 11.06 -6.13
N ALA A 140 -20.49 10.15 -5.90
CA ALA A 140 -21.37 10.22 -4.74
C ALA A 140 -20.58 10.00 -3.44
N VAL A 141 -19.65 9.04 -3.45
CA VAL A 141 -18.76 8.76 -2.31
C VAL A 141 -17.88 9.95 -2.00
N THR A 142 -17.25 10.57 -3.02
CA THR A 142 -16.42 11.76 -2.82
C THR A 142 -17.21 12.94 -2.24
N ARG A 143 -18.45 13.15 -2.71
CA ARG A 143 -19.33 14.19 -2.17
C ARG A 143 -19.69 13.93 -0.71
N ASN A 144 -20.00 12.68 -0.35
CA ASN A 144 -20.32 12.30 1.02
C ASN A 144 -19.11 12.49 1.95
N ILE A 145 -17.91 12.11 1.52
CA ILE A 145 -16.67 12.36 2.27
C ILE A 145 -16.51 13.85 2.54
N ALA A 146 -16.60 14.71 1.50
CA ALA A 146 -16.46 16.14 1.66
C ALA A 146 -17.50 16.76 2.61
N LEU A 147 -18.75 16.27 2.58
CA LEU A 147 -19.81 16.71 3.47
C LEU A 147 -19.54 16.30 4.92
N LEU A 148 -19.11 15.06 5.15
CA LEU A 148 -18.74 14.56 6.48
C LEU A 148 -17.51 15.27 7.04
N GLU A 149 -16.51 15.54 6.21
CA GLU A 149 -15.32 16.31 6.59
C GLU A 149 -15.69 17.75 7.00
N ALA A 150 -16.59 18.40 6.26
CA ALA A 150 -17.10 19.72 6.60
C ALA A 150 -17.85 19.70 7.95
N GLN A 151 -18.76 18.75 8.15
CA GLN A 151 -19.47 18.57 9.41
C GLN A 151 -18.52 18.30 10.58
N HIS A 152 -17.54 17.42 10.40
CA HIS A 152 -16.52 17.15 11.41
C HIS A 152 -15.72 18.40 11.76
N HIS A 153 -15.37 19.22 10.77
CA HIS A 153 -14.63 20.45 10.99
C HIS A 153 -15.45 21.54 11.70
N GLU A 154 -16.77 21.57 11.51
CA GLU A 154 -17.70 22.44 12.24
C GLU A 154 -17.89 21.97 13.70
N LEU A 155 -18.10 20.68 13.90
CA LEU A 155 -18.38 20.10 15.23
C LEU A 155 -17.17 20.21 16.17
N ARG A 156 -15.94 20.23 15.64
CA ARG A 156 -14.67 20.30 16.39
C ARG A 156 -14.70 19.47 17.69
N PRO A 157 -15.00 18.16 17.59
CA PRO A 157 -15.13 17.31 18.77
C PRO A 157 -13.83 17.30 19.58
N ASN A 158 -13.92 17.59 20.87
CA ASN A 158 -12.77 17.58 21.77
C ASN A 158 -12.60 16.18 22.39
N LEU A 159 -11.84 15.32 21.70
CA LEU A 159 -11.53 13.97 22.20
C LEU A 159 -10.60 13.98 23.43
N SER A 160 -9.88 15.07 23.71
CA SER A 160 -9.03 15.16 24.91
C SER A 160 -9.88 15.25 26.18
N ALA A 161 -11.07 15.85 26.10
CA ALA A 161 -11.98 15.96 27.23
C ALA A 161 -12.43 14.59 27.76
N ILE A 162 -12.61 13.60 26.87
CA ILE A 162 -12.97 12.23 27.26
C ILE A 162 -11.81 11.57 28.02
N ALA A 163 -10.57 11.70 27.52
CA ALA A 163 -9.39 11.17 28.20
C ALA A 163 -9.15 11.84 29.57
N GLU A 164 -9.37 13.16 29.65
CA GLU A 164 -9.30 13.91 30.90
C GLU A 164 -10.38 13.50 31.89
N TYR A 165 -11.61 13.25 31.41
CA TYR A 165 -12.70 12.74 32.23
C TYR A 165 -12.33 11.38 32.83
N ARG A 166 -11.88 10.42 32.02
CA ARG A 166 -11.46 9.09 32.50
C ARG A 166 -10.38 9.18 33.57
N LYS A 167 -9.37 10.04 33.37
CA LYS A 167 -8.30 10.26 34.36
C LYS A 167 -8.84 10.86 35.66
N LYS A 168 -9.78 11.80 35.58
CA LYS A 168 -10.42 12.40 36.76
C LYS A 168 -11.34 11.41 37.48
N GLU A 169 -12.06 10.58 36.75
CA GLU A 169 -12.92 9.53 37.29
C GLU A 169 -12.11 8.48 38.06
N GLU A 170 -11.00 8.01 37.49
CA GLU A 170 -10.07 7.10 38.18
C GLU A 170 -9.54 7.71 39.49
N LEU A 171 -9.11 8.98 39.44
CA LEU A 171 -8.63 9.70 40.60
C LEU A 171 -9.74 9.91 41.65
N TYR A 172 -10.95 10.23 41.20
CA TYR A 172 -12.12 10.37 42.07
C TYR A 172 -12.44 9.06 42.78
N LEU A 173 -12.53 7.94 42.06
CA LEU A 173 -12.79 6.62 42.63
C LEU A 173 -11.72 6.22 43.65
N LYS A 174 -10.45 6.53 43.38
CA LYS A 174 -9.36 6.34 44.33
C LYS A 174 -9.58 7.14 45.62
N HIS A 175 -9.91 8.42 45.50
CA HIS A 175 -10.15 9.27 46.66
C HIS A 175 -11.41 8.89 47.45
N VAL A 176 -12.44 8.39 46.78
CA VAL A 176 -13.61 7.80 47.44
C VAL A 176 -13.20 6.59 48.28
N GLY A 177 -12.39 5.69 47.73
CA GLY A 177 -11.85 4.56 48.48
C GLY A 177 -11.01 4.98 49.69
N GLU A 178 -10.11 5.96 49.52
CA GLU A 178 -9.30 6.51 50.62
C GLU A 178 -10.18 7.14 51.72
N LEU A 179 -11.25 7.85 51.35
CA LEU A 179 -12.19 8.45 52.30
C LEU A 179 -12.99 7.38 53.06
N ASP A 180 -13.43 6.32 52.38
CA ASP A 180 -14.15 5.21 52.98
C ASP A 180 -13.26 4.48 54.01
N ASP A 181 -11.99 4.26 53.68
CA ASP A 181 -11.01 3.66 54.58
C ASP A 181 -10.79 4.51 55.85
N ILE A 182 -10.54 5.81 55.69
CA ILE A 182 -10.36 6.74 56.82
C ILE A 182 -11.63 6.83 57.67
N THR A 183 -12.80 6.84 57.03
CA THR A 183 -14.10 6.87 57.72
C THR A 183 -14.31 5.60 58.54
N SER A 184 -13.97 4.44 57.98
CA SER A 184 -14.02 3.15 58.67
C SER A 184 -13.07 3.11 59.88
N GLU A 185 -11.85 3.63 59.75
CA GLU A 185 -10.92 3.73 60.88
C GLU A 185 -11.43 4.67 61.97
N ARG A 186 -11.92 5.86 61.60
CA ARG A 186 -12.52 6.82 62.54
C ARG A 186 -13.66 6.18 63.33
N ASP A 187 -14.55 5.46 62.63
CA ASP A 187 -15.72 4.85 63.26
C ASP A 187 -15.32 3.70 64.20
N LYS A 188 -14.27 2.93 63.88
CA LYS A 188 -13.66 1.96 64.81
C LYS A 188 -13.12 2.62 66.07
N PHE A 189 -12.36 3.71 65.94
CA PHE A 189 -11.83 4.43 67.10
C PHE A 189 -12.94 5.05 67.95
N ARG A 190 -13.98 5.60 67.30
CA ARG A 190 -15.15 6.15 67.99
C ARG A 190 -15.88 5.06 68.78
N GLN A 191 -16.07 3.89 68.19
CA GLN A 191 -16.68 2.76 68.87
C GLN A 191 -15.85 2.32 70.08
N ALA A 192 -14.53 2.14 69.90
CA ALA A 192 -13.63 1.77 71.00
C ALA A 192 -13.65 2.81 72.15
N PHE A 193 -13.70 4.10 71.83
CA PHE A 193 -13.83 5.17 72.82
C PHE A 193 -15.16 5.09 73.58
N GLU A 194 -16.28 4.91 72.88
CA GLU A 194 -17.60 4.76 73.52
C GLU A 194 -17.66 3.52 74.42
N ASP A 195 -17.04 2.41 74.00
CA ASP A 195 -16.98 1.19 74.79
C ASP A 195 -16.16 1.39 76.07
N LEU A 196 -15.00 2.05 75.98
CA LEU A 196 -14.18 2.41 77.15
C LEU A 196 -14.91 3.40 78.08
N ARG A 197 -15.62 4.39 77.52
CA ARG A 197 -16.40 5.36 78.30
C ARG A 197 -17.50 4.65 79.09
N LYS A 198 -18.23 3.72 78.44
CA LYS A 198 -19.26 2.89 79.09
C LYS A 198 -18.67 1.99 80.16
N GLN A 199 -17.53 1.36 79.89
CA GLN A 199 -16.86 0.51 80.87
C GLN A 199 -16.47 1.32 82.11
N ARG A 200 -15.82 2.48 81.92
CA ARG A 200 -15.46 3.40 83.02
C ARG A 200 -16.68 3.80 83.85
N LEU A 201 -17.77 4.17 83.19
CA LEU A 201 -19.01 4.55 83.86
C LEU A 201 -19.59 3.39 84.69
N ASN A 202 -19.68 2.21 84.10
CA ASN A 202 -20.25 1.03 84.76
C ASN A 202 -19.42 0.62 85.99
N GLU A 203 -18.10 0.56 85.85
CA GLU A 203 -17.19 0.23 86.95
C GLU A 203 -17.25 1.28 88.07
N PHE A 204 -17.28 2.57 87.71
CA PHE A 204 -17.42 3.65 88.68
C PHE A 204 -18.74 3.57 89.44
N MET A 205 -19.88 3.41 88.75
CA MET A 205 -21.19 3.31 89.40
C MET A 205 -21.30 2.08 90.29
N ALA A 206 -20.72 0.94 89.87
CA ALA A 206 -20.66 -0.25 90.70
C ALA A 206 -19.87 0.00 92.00
N GLY A 207 -18.68 0.61 91.92
CA GLY A 207 -17.87 0.96 93.08
C GLY A 207 -18.51 2.02 93.97
N PHE A 208 -19.05 3.08 93.38
CA PHE A 208 -19.75 4.17 94.06
C PHE A 208 -20.94 3.65 94.88
N ASN A 209 -21.76 2.77 94.31
CA ASN A 209 -22.88 2.14 95.01
C ASN A 209 -22.41 1.30 96.21
N VAL A 210 -21.31 0.54 96.06
CA VAL A 210 -20.74 -0.24 97.18
C VAL A 210 -20.27 0.68 98.31
N ILE A 211 -19.55 1.76 97.98
CA ILE A 211 -19.04 2.71 98.97
C ILE A 211 -20.19 3.44 99.69
N THR A 212 -21.18 3.93 98.93
CA THR A 212 -22.34 4.65 99.47
C THR A 212 -23.14 3.79 100.43
N ASN A 213 -23.43 2.53 100.05
CA ASN A 213 -24.11 1.59 100.93
C ASN A 213 -23.31 1.32 102.22
N LYS A 214 -21.98 1.16 102.12
CA LYS A 214 -21.12 0.92 103.29
C LYS A 214 -20.98 2.14 104.20
N LEU A 215 -20.92 3.34 103.64
CA LEU A 215 -20.94 4.59 104.38
C LEU A 215 -22.23 4.70 105.20
N LYS A 216 -23.38 4.49 104.55
CA LYS A 216 -24.71 4.54 105.18
C LYS A 216 -24.82 3.53 106.32
N GLU A 217 -24.45 2.27 106.08
CA GLU A 217 -24.43 1.22 107.11
C GLU A 217 -23.54 1.60 108.32
N ASN A 218 -22.31 2.06 108.07
CA ASN A 218 -21.36 2.41 109.13
C ASN A 218 -21.82 3.64 109.92
N TYR A 219 -22.31 4.67 109.24
CA TYR A 219 -22.75 5.92 109.88
C TYR A 219 -23.98 5.69 110.75
N GLN A 220 -24.97 4.92 110.27
CA GLN A 220 -26.15 4.54 111.04
C GLN A 220 -25.78 3.74 112.30
N MET A 221 -24.82 2.81 112.18
CA MET A 221 -24.33 2.02 113.32
C MET A 221 -23.66 2.90 114.37
N LEU A 222 -22.81 3.85 113.97
CA LEU A 222 -22.06 4.71 114.88
C LEU A 222 -22.93 5.77 115.56
N THR A 223 -23.90 6.33 114.83
CA THR A 223 -24.76 7.43 115.32
C THR A 223 -26.07 6.96 115.95
N LEU A 224 -26.30 5.64 116.02
CA LEU A 224 -27.51 5.01 116.57
C LEU A 224 -28.80 5.55 115.92
N GLY A 225 -28.78 5.72 114.59
CA GLY A 225 -29.95 6.12 113.79
C GLY A 225 -29.84 7.45 113.03
N GLY A 226 -28.66 8.05 112.91
CA GLY A 226 -28.40 9.16 111.97
C GLY A 226 -28.16 8.65 110.55
N ASP A 227 -28.39 9.49 109.53
CA ASP A 227 -28.25 9.12 108.12
C ASP A 227 -27.16 9.96 107.43
N ALA A 228 -26.43 9.35 106.51
CA ALA A 228 -25.41 10.00 105.67
C ALA A 228 -25.34 9.27 104.32
N GLU A 229 -25.38 10.03 103.23
CA GLU A 229 -25.36 9.49 101.86
C GLU A 229 -24.36 10.27 101.00
N LEU A 230 -23.81 9.59 100.00
CA LEU A 230 -23.05 10.23 98.92
C LEU A 230 -23.98 10.35 97.72
N GLU A 231 -24.08 11.56 97.16
CA GLU A 231 -24.91 11.82 95.98
C GLU A 231 -24.05 12.34 94.82
N LEU A 232 -24.42 11.96 93.60
CA LEU A 232 -23.80 12.50 92.39
C LEU A 232 -24.42 13.86 92.10
N VAL A 233 -23.57 14.88 91.85
CA VAL A 233 -24.05 16.22 91.47
C VAL A 233 -24.76 16.15 90.11
N ASP A 234 -24.20 15.40 89.16
CA ASP A 234 -24.80 15.11 87.86
C ASP A 234 -25.13 13.62 87.75
N SER A 235 -26.44 13.32 87.66
CA SER A 235 -26.95 11.95 87.52
C SER A 235 -26.69 11.31 86.16
N LEU A 236 -26.34 12.09 85.13
CA LEU A 236 -26.10 11.61 83.77
C LEU A 236 -24.61 11.38 83.49
N ASP A 237 -23.72 12.20 84.07
CA ASP A 237 -22.26 12.03 83.96
C ASP A 237 -21.58 12.23 85.32
N PRO A 238 -21.24 11.15 86.06
CA PRO A 238 -20.62 11.28 87.38
C PRO A 238 -19.21 11.89 87.36
N PHE A 239 -18.62 12.14 86.18
CA PHE A 239 -17.28 12.68 86.02
C PHE A 239 -17.25 14.19 85.74
N SER A 240 -18.41 14.85 85.59
CA SER A 240 -18.50 16.27 85.23
C SER A 240 -18.41 17.19 86.46
N GLU A 241 -19.30 16.99 87.43
CA GLU A 241 -19.52 17.94 88.54
C GLU A 241 -19.13 17.37 89.92
N GLY A 242 -18.79 16.09 90.01
CA GLY A 242 -18.25 15.46 91.23
C GLY A 242 -19.31 14.85 92.15
N ILE A 243 -18.92 14.65 93.42
CA ILE A 243 -19.72 13.94 94.44
C ILE A 243 -20.00 14.89 95.61
N MET A 244 -21.26 14.94 96.05
CA MET A 244 -21.71 15.61 97.27
C MET A 244 -21.70 14.66 98.46
N PHE A 245 -21.32 15.17 99.62
CA PHE A 245 -21.35 14.50 100.92
C PHE A 245 -22.01 15.42 101.95
#